data_AF-A0A523S641-F1
#
_entry.id   AF-A0A523S641-F1
#
_cell.length_a   1.000
_cell.length_b   1.000
_cell.length_c   1.000
_cell.angle_alpha   90.00
_cell.angle_beta   90.00
_cell.angle_gamma   90.00
#
_symmetry.space_group_name_H-M   'P 1'
#
loop_
_entity.id
_entity.type
_entity.pdbx_description
1 polymer ?
#
loop_
_entity_poly.entity_id
_entity_poly.type
_entity_poly.pdbx_seq_one_letter_code
_entity_poly.pdbx_strand_id
1 'polypeptide(L)'
;MPVAFSGAADFSGMTGNRDLFISEILHKAFVSVDEAGTEAAAATAVVMTMTAAPEEPVEVTVDRPFVFLIRDIETGTILFVGRVMDPSA
;
A
#
# COMPACT_ATOMS: atom_id res chain seq x y z
N MET A 1 23.17 1.34 0.58
CA MET A 1 23.66 2.26 -0.47
C MET A 1 24.21 3.55 0.17
N PRO A 2 25.29 3.49 0.98
CA PRO A 2 25.77 4.70 1.66
C PRO A 2 26.49 5.68 0.71
N VAL A 3 27.11 5.17 -0.36
CA VAL A 3 27.93 5.97 -1.30
C VAL A 3 27.11 7.07 -1.98
N ALA A 4 25.86 6.76 -2.36
CA ALA A 4 24.96 7.70 -3.03
C ALA A 4 24.65 8.97 -2.22
N PHE A 5 24.79 8.91 -0.89
CA PHE A 5 24.53 10.03 0.03
C PHE A 5 25.80 10.72 0.53
N SER A 6 26.94 10.42 -0.08
CA SER A 6 28.25 10.95 0.32
C SER A 6 28.92 11.66 -0.85
N GLY A 7 29.94 12.46 -0.57
CA GLY A 7 30.76 13.09 -1.63
C GLY A 7 31.54 12.08 -2.50
N ALA A 8 31.49 10.78 -2.20
CA ALA A 8 32.03 9.72 -3.04
C ALA A 8 31.03 9.19 -4.08
N ALA A 9 29.81 9.75 -4.15
CA ALA A 9 28.82 9.38 -5.15
C ALA A 9 29.33 9.66 -6.57
N ASP A 10 29.07 8.72 -7.48
CA ASP A 10 29.38 8.90 -8.89
C ASP A 10 28.08 9.01 -9.70
N PHE A 11 27.57 10.23 -9.79
CA PHE A 11 26.46 10.58 -10.67
C PHE A 11 26.95 11.30 -11.94
N SER A 12 28.18 11.05 -12.39
CA SER A 12 28.74 11.70 -13.58
C SER A 12 27.95 11.40 -14.86
N GLY A 13 27.15 10.33 -14.89
CA GLY A 13 26.19 10.06 -15.96
C GLY A 13 25.07 11.10 -16.09
N MET A 14 24.82 11.92 -15.06
CA MET A 14 23.82 12.99 -15.07
C MET A 14 24.41 14.36 -15.43
N THR A 15 25.59 14.70 -14.87
CA THR A 15 26.15 16.06 -14.93
C THR A 15 27.54 16.14 -15.60
N GLY A 16 28.20 15.01 -15.87
CA GLY A 16 29.56 14.95 -16.43
C GLY A 16 30.69 15.15 -15.42
N ASN A 17 30.38 15.41 -14.14
CA ASN A 17 31.33 15.55 -13.02
C ASN A 17 30.88 14.75 -11.78
N ARG A 18 31.70 14.74 -10.72
CA ARG A 18 31.49 13.92 -9.50
C ARG A 18 31.12 14.75 -8.27
N ASP A 19 30.55 15.93 -8.48
CA ASP A 19 30.22 16.87 -7.39
C ASP A 19 28.76 16.74 -6.92
N LEU A 20 28.02 15.77 -7.46
CA LEU A 20 26.61 15.51 -7.16
C LEU A 20 26.48 14.32 -6.20
N PHE A 21 25.64 14.46 -5.18
CA PHE A 21 25.25 13.39 -4.26
C PHE A 21 23.82 13.61 -3.76
N ILE A 22 23.21 12.58 -3.20
CA ILE A 22 21.86 12.68 -2.62
C ILE A 22 21.99 13.26 -1.21
N SER A 23 21.43 14.44 -0.98
CA SER A 23 21.32 15.02 0.35
C SER A 23 20.13 14.46 1.13
N GLU A 24 18.97 14.37 0.48
CA GLU A 24 17.71 13.95 1.08
C GLU A 24 16.81 13.26 0.04
N ILE A 25 15.98 12.32 0.50
CA ILE A 25 14.91 11.72 -0.29
C ILE A 25 13.61 11.90 0.48
N LEU A 26 12.66 12.62 -0.13
CA LEU A 26 11.34 12.85 0.41
C LEU A 26 10.33 11.91 -0.26
N HIS A 27 9.64 11.11 0.54
CA HIS A 27 8.56 10.24 0.09
C HIS A 27 7.32 10.45 0.97
N LYS A 28 6.18 10.76 0.34
CA LYS A 28 4.88 10.89 1.00
C LYS A 28 3.86 10.05 0.24
N ALA A 29 3.13 9.22 0.97
CA ALA A 29 2.06 8.38 0.46
C ALA A 29 0.78 8.61 1.27
N PHE A 30 -0.37 8.44 0.64
CA PHE A 30 -1.69 8.55 1.25
C PHE A 30 -2.58 7.42 0.74
N VAL A 31 -3.35 6.81 1.64
CA VAL A 31 -4.29 5.73 1.33
C VAL A 31 -5.62 6.07 2.02
N SER A 32 -6.71 6.02 1.28
CA SER A 32 -8.08 6.19 1.77
C SER A 32 -8.86 4.92 1.49
N VAL A 33 -9.72 4.50 2.41
CA VAL A 33 -10.58 3.32 2.26
C VAL A 33 -12.01 3.74 2.59
N ASP A 34 -12.93 3.47 1.69
CA ASP A 34 -14.38 3.63 1.89
C ASP A 34 -15.15 2.36 1.49
N GLU A 35 -16.47 2.35 1.70
CA GLU A 35 -17.33 1.20 1.42
C GLU A 35 -17.43 0.86 -0.06
N ALA A 36 -17.10 1.81 -0.94
CA ALA A 36 -17.03 1.54 -2.36
C ALA A 36 -15.61 1.06 -2.72
N GLY A 37 -14.57 1.43 -2.00
CA GLY A 37 -13.25 0.81 -2.10
C GLY A 37 -12.13 1.79 -1.77
N THR A 38 -10.95 1.54 -2.31
CA THR A 38 -9.84 2.51 -2.24
C THR A 38 -10.02 3.68 -3.24
N GLU A 39 -10.95 3.53 -4.18
CA GLU A 39 -11.68 4.56 -4.91
C GLU A 39 -12.88 3.82 -5.57
N ALA A 40 -14.10 4.26 -5.27
CA ALA A 40 -15.38 3.58 -5.41
C ALA A 40 -15.62 2.48 -6.49
N ALA A 41 -15.67 1.23 -6.07
CA ALA A 41 -16.37 0.09 -6.68
C ALA A 41 -17.71 -0.21 -5.94
N ALA A 42 -18.83 -0.03 -6.62
CA ALA A 42 -20.17 -0.17 -6.07
C ALA A 42 -20.45 -1.54 -5.40
N ALA A 43 -20.80 -1.52 -4.10
CA ALA A 43 -21.30 -2.68 -3.38
C ALA A 43 -22.84 -2.70 -3.41
N THR A 44 -23.43 -3.43 -4.36
CA THR A 44 -24.86 -3.80 -4.33
C THR A 44 -24.97 -5.30 -4.12
N ALA A 45 -25.30 -5.73 -2.90
CA ALA A 45 -25.56 -7.14 -2.60
C ALA A 45 -27.08 -7.44 -2.66
N VAL A 46 -27.48 -8.35 -3.55
CA VAL A 46 -28.80 -9.01 -3.52
C VAL A 46 -28.60 -10.37 -2.87
N VAL A 47 -29.05 -10.52 -1.62
CA VAL A 47 -28.91 -11.78 -0.87
C VAL A 47 -30.11 -12.68 -1.20
N MET A 48 -29.86 -13.76 -1.95
CA MET A 48 -30.82 -14.85 -2.18
C MET A 48 -30.57 -15.95 -1.14
N THR A 49 -31.55 -16.25 -0.29
CA THR A 49 -31.42 -17.30 0.73
C THR A 49 -31.58 -18.68 0.08
N MET A 50 -30.57 -19.54 0.21
CA MET A 50 -30.67 -20.95 -0.20
C MET A 50 -31.50 -21.77 0.81
N THR A 51 -32.23 -22.77 0.33
CA THR A 51 -33.13 -23.65 1.11
C THR A 51 -32.42 -24.80 1.83
N ALA A 52 -31.10 -24.92 1.70
CA ALA A 52 -30.25 -25.83 2.46
C ALA A 52 -29.40 -25.03 3.45
N ALA A 53 -29.14 -25.57 4.64
CA ALA A 53 -28.31 -24.94 5.66
C ALA A 53 -26.93 -24.60 5.06
N PRO A 54 -26.62 -23.31 4.82
CA PRO A 54 -25.29 -22.91 4.38
C PRO A 54 -24.30 -23.22 5.50
N GLU A 55 -23.06 -23.58 5.16
CA GLU A 55 -21.97 -23.55 6.13
C GLU A 55 -21.91 -22.15 6.76
N GLU A 56 -21.69 -22.08 8.08
CA GLU A 56 -21.59 -20.78 8.75
C GLU A 56 -20.44 -19.97 8.12
N PRO A 57 -20.70 -18.72 7.70
CA PRO A 57 -19.66 -17.89 7.10
C PRO A 57 -18.54 -17.64 8.11
N VAL A 58 -17.29 -17.61 7.62
CA VAL A 58 -16.15 -17.23 8.45
C VAL A 58 -16.23 -15.73 8.75
N GLU A 59 -16.47 -15.38 10.00
CA GLU A 59 -16.45 -13.99 10.46
C GLU A 59 -15.01 -13.49 10.62
N VAL A 60 -14.69 -12.36 9.99
CA VAL A 60 -13.40 -11.67 10.14
C VAL A 60 -13.65 -10.26 10.63
N THR A 61 -13.37 -10.04 11.92
CA THR A 61 -13.45 -8.72 12.55
C THR A 61 -12.07 -8.07 12.60
N VAL A 62 -11.96 -6.84 12.06
CA VAL A 62 -10.73 -6.04 12.02
C VAL A 62 -10.87 -4.83 12.94
N ASP A 63 -10.90 -5.06 14.25
CA ASP A 63 -11.15 -4.08 15.32
C ASP A 63 -9.91 -3.75 16.16
N ARG A 64 -8.73 -4.08 15.64
CA ARG A 64 -7.42 -3.92 16.29
C ARG A 64 -6.33 -3.67 15.25
N PRO A 65 -5.13 -3.21 15.64
CA PRO A 65 -4.07 -2.89 14.68
C PRO A 65 -3.81 -4.01 13.66
N PHE A 66 -3.70 -3.62 12.39
CA PHE A 66 -3.54 -4.54 11.28
C PHE A 66 -2.57 -4.01 10.24
N VAL A 67 -2.11 -4.90 9.37
CA VAL A 67 -1.25 -4.59 8.22
C VAL A 67 -2.08 -4.75 6.96
N PHE A 68 -1.87 -3.88 5.98
CA PHE A 68 -2.49 -3.98 4.66
C PHE A 68 -1.44 -3.95 3.56
N LEU A 69 -1.79 -4.54 2.42
CA LEU A 69 -1.04 -4.46 1.18
C LEU A 69 -2.00 -4.14 0.03
N ILE A 70 -1.63 -3.17 -0.81
CA ILE A 70 -2.22 -3.01 -2.13
C ILE A 70 -1.20 -3.57 -3.11
N ARG A 71 -1.57 -4.60 -3.86
CA ARG A 71 -0.67 -5.27 -4.79
C ARG A 71 -1.30 -5.45 -6.15
N ASP A 72 -0.46 -5.40 -7.16
CA ASP A 72 -0.81 -5.88 -8.48
C ASP A 72 -0.81 -7.42 -8.48
N ILE A 73 -1.88 -8.03 -8.97
CA ILE A 73 -2.07 -9.49 -8.89
C ILE A 73 -1.28 -10.21 -9.98
N GLU A 74 -1.14 -9.62 -11.17
CA GLU A 74 -0.48 -10.24 -12.32
C GLU A 74 1.04 -10.32 -12.12
N THR A 75 1.64 -9.23 -11.66
CA THR A 75 3.10 -9.12 -11.43
C THR A 75 3.50 -9.47 -10.01
N GLY A 76 2.56 -9.47 -9.06
CA GLY A 76 2.83 -9.63 -7.63
C GLY A 76 3.47 -8.41 -6.97
N THR A 77 3.56 -7.27 -7.67
CA THR A 77 4.21 -6.05 -7.18
C THR A 77 3.42 -5.44 -6.04
N ILE A 78 4.09 -5.13 -4.93
CA ILE A 78 3.49 -4.39 -3.80
C ILE A 78 3.51 -2.90 -4.16
N LEU A 79 2.32 -2.32 -4.33
CA LEU A 79 2.12 -0.91 -4.64
C LEU A 79 2.12 -0.08 -3.35
N PHE A 80 1.45 -0.59 -2.31
CA PHE A 80 1.43 0.01 -0.98
C PHE A 80 1.55 -1.08 0.09
N VAL A 81 2.27 -0.76 1.15
CA VAL A 81 2.32 -1.55 2.38
C VAL A 81 2.25 -0.60 3.57
N GLY A 82 1.42 -0.93 4.54
CA GLY A 82 1.22 -0.06 5.69
C GLY A 82 0.64 -0.81 6.88
N ARG A 83 0.66 -0.12 8.02
CA ARG A 83 -0.01 -0.56 9.24
C ARG A 83 -1.02 0.49 9.67
N VAL A 84 -2.20 0.06 10.05
CA VAL A 84 -3.20 0.90 10.69
C VAL A 84 -3.12 0.61 12.19
N MET A 85 -2.67 1.61 12.95
CA MET A 85 -2.62 1.53 14.42
C MET A 85 -3.87 2.11 15.05
N ASP A 86 -4.37 3.19 14.47
CA ASP A 86 -5.61 3.88 14.84
C ASP A 86 -6.25 4.42 13.55
N PRO A 87 -7.44 3.92 13.15
CA PRO A 87 -8.14 4.40 11.96
C PRO A 87 -8.86 5.75 12.14
N SER A 88 -8.89 6.30 13.36
CA SER A 88 -9.52 7.60 13.68
C SER A 88 -8.55 8.78 13.74
N ALA A 89 -7.25 8.52 13.59
CA ALA A 89 -6.17 9.49 13.72
C ALA A 89 -5.99 10.42 12.51
#